data_AF-A0A381TG63-F1
#
_entry.id   AF-A0A381TG63-F1
#
_cell.length_a   1.000
_cell.length_b   1.000
_cell.length_c   1.000
_cell.angle_alpha   90.00
_cell.angle_beta   90.00
_cell.angle_gamma   90.00
#
_symmetry.space_group_name_H-M   'P 1'
#
loop_
_entity.id
_entity.type
_entity.pdbx_description
1 polymer ?
#
loop_
_entity_poly.entity_id
_entity_poly.type
_entity_poly.pdbx_seq_one_letter_code
_entity_poly.pdbx_strand_id
1 'polypeptide(L)'
;MHAYMDREAFSLTIQKGEMHYFSRSRGIIWHKGETSGFVQKVNELVIDDDQDAVWAKVTVTGGASCHVGYRSCFYRKIRLNQNLKVNKKIMLSFSDSEKVFDPEIVYSETSNPTKL
;
A
#
# COMPACT_ATOMS: atom_id res chain seq x y z
N MET A 1 -3.15 0.55 0.82
CA MET A 1 -2.02 -0.33 1.22
C MET A 1 -2.04 -0.51 2.73
N HIS A 2 -1.24 -1.42 3.28
CA HIS A 2 -1.00 -1.54 4.72
C HIS A 2 0.51 -1.48 4.96
N ALA A 3 0.94 -0.73 5.97
CA ALA A 3 2.34 -0.52 6.32
C ALA A 3 2.43 -0.16 7.80
N TYR A 4 3.66 -0.12 8.32
CA TYR A 4 3.94 0.21 9.71
C TYR A 4 4.51 1.62 9.80
N MET A 5 4.29 2.28 10.94
CA MET A 5 4.97 3.51 11.31
C MET A 5 5.57 3.30 12.69
N ASP A 6 6.77 3.81 12.90
CA ASP A 6 7.27 4.11 14.24
C ASP A 6 6.91 5.57 14.60
N ARG A 7 7.33 6.02 15.78
CA ARG A 7 7.05 7.37 16.27
C ARG A 7 7.58 8.45 15.31
N GLU A 8 8.75 8.24 14.72
CA GLU A 8 9.39 9.21 13.84
C GLU A 8 8.68 9.28 12.48
N ALA A 9 8.36 8.14 11.87
CA ALA A 9 7.59 8.10 10.62
C ALA A 9 6.20 8.75 10.77
N PHE A 10 5.52 8.53 11.90
CA PHE A 10 4.25 9.20 12.18
C PHE A 10 4.42 10.72 12.35
N SER A 11 5.46 11.15 13.07
CA SER A 11 5.78 12.57 13.26
C SER A 11 6.09 13.26 11.94
N LEU A 12 6.89 12.63 11.06
CA LEU A 12 7.19 13.12 9.72
C LEU A 12 5.93 13.20 8.87
N THR A 13 5.04 12.20 8.95
CA THR A 13 3.76 12.21 8.23
C THR A 13 2.92 13.43 8.60
N ILE A 14 2.80 13.74 9.90
CA ILE A 14 2.06 14.92 10.37
C ILE A 14 2.73 16.22 9.91
N GLN A 15 4.06 16.33 10.06
CA GLN A 15 4.79 17.54 9.74
C GLN A 15 4.82 17.86 8.24
N LYS A 16 4.92 16.83 7.39
CA LYS A 16 5.06 16.98 5.95
C LYS A 16 3.73 16.92 5.20
N GLY A 17 2.68 16.38 5.82
CA GLY A 17 1.40 16.14 5.15
C GLY A 17 1.47 15.06 4.07
N GLU A 18 2.50 14.21 4.10
CA GLU A 18 2.75 13.14 3.12
C GLU A 18 3.13 11.85 3.85
N MET A 19 2.68 10.70 3.35
CA MET A 19 2.85 9.42 4.06
C MET A 19 4.32 8.98 4.14
N HIS A 20 4.84 8.90 5.37
CA HIS A 20 6.13 8.30 5.69
C HIS A 20 5.90 7.01 6.48
N TYR A 21 6.59 5.94 6.10
CA TYR A 21 6.40 4.63 6.73
C TYR A 21 7.72 4.08 7.26
N PHE A 22 7.64 3.19 8.25
CA PHE A 22 8.77 2.43 8.75
C PHE A 22 8.82 1.04 8.09
N SER A 23 9.93 0.72 7.45
CA SER A 23 10.19 -0.57 6.83
C SER A 23 10.78 -1.53 7.86
N ARG A 24 9.95 -2.40 8.46
CA ARG A 24 10.42 -3.37 9.48
C ARG A 24 11.55 -4.29 9.00
N SER A 25 11.58 -4.64 7.72
CA SER A 25 12.62 -5.51 7.15
C SER A 25 13.94 -4.79 6.88
N ARG A 26 13.89 -3.49 6.56
CA ARG A 26 15.08 -2.67 6.27
C ARG A 26 15.54 -1.85 7.48
N GLY A 27 14.72 -1.72 8.51
CA GLY A 27 15.01 -0.90 9.68
C GLY A 27 15.10 0.61 9.38
N ILE A 28 14.46 1.07 8.31
CA ILE A 28 14.54 2.48 7.86
C ILE A 28 13.15 3.07 7.62
N ILE A 29 13.05 4.38 7.81
CA ILE A 29 11.91 5.18 7.36
C ILE A 29 12.03 5.41 5.85
N TRP A 30 10.90 5.45 5.15
CA TRP A 30 10.86 5.78 3.74
C TRP A 30 9.65 6.64 3.40
N HIS A 31 9.84 7.58 2.48
CA HIS A 31 8.78 8.44 1.98
C HIS A 31 8.03 7.73 0.85
N LYS A 32 6.71 7.54 0.99
CA LYS A 32 5.93 6.84 -0.02
C LYS A 32 5.91 7.64 -1.32
N GLY A 33 6.47 7.05 -2.38
CA GLY A 33 6.52 7.68 -3.70
C GLY A 33 7.82 8.40 -3.99
N GLU A 34 8.82 8.34 -3.10
CA GLU A 34 10.14 8.94 -3.32
C GLU A 34 10.80 8.50 -4.64
N THR A 35 10.72 7.20 -4.99
CA THR A 35 11.25 6.68 -6.25
C THR A 35 10.31 6.90 -7.43
N SER A 36 9.02 6.64 -7.27
CA SER A 36 8.06 6.61 -8.40
C SER A 36 7.35 7.93 -8.68
N GLY A 37 7.48 8.93 -7.81
CA GLY A 37 6.65 10.12 -7.83
C GLY A 37 5.19 9.89 -7.38
N PHE A 38 4.80 8.66 -7.04
CA PHE A 38 3.45 8.31 -6.57
C PHE A 38 3.29 8.55 -5.07
N VAL A 39 3.43 9.83 -4.71
CA VAL A 39 3.29 10.39 -3.36
C VAL A 39 1.85 10.27 -2.86
N GLN A 40 1.71 10.02 -1.57
CA GLN A 40 0.42 10.00 -0.88
C GLN A 40 0.30 11.23 0.01
N LYS A 41 -0.47 12.21 -0.45
CA LYS A 41 -0.78 13.42 0.32
C LYS A 41 -1.89 13.12 1.32
N VAL A 42 -1.68 13.47 2.58
CA VAL A 42 -2.61 13.21 3.68
C VAL A 42 -3.77 14.19 3.61
N ASN A 43 -4.99 13.66 3.55
CA ASN A 43 -6.21 14.46 3.70
C ASN A 43 -6.74 14.37 5.14
N GLU A 44 -6.67 13.18 5.73
CA GLU A 44 -7.19 12.92 7.07
C GLU A 44 -6.48 11.70 7.69
N LEU A 45 -6.19 11.76 8.99
CA LEU A 45 -5.72 10.63 9.79
C LEU A 45 -6.79 10.31 10.83
N VAL A 46 -7.32 9.09 10.79
CA VAL A 46 -8.32 8.58 11.74
C VAL A 46 -7.62 7.57 12.64
N ILE A 47 -7.74 7.75 13.95
CA ILE A 47 -7.16 6.86 14.97
C ILE A 47 -8.24 5.86 15.39
N ASP A 48 -7.88 4.60 15.63
CA ASP A 48 -8.80 3.63 16.23
C ASP A 48 -9.03 3.87 17.73
N ASP A 49 -9.85 3.03 18.36
CA ASP A 49 -10.34 3.23 19.72
C ASP A 49 -9.28 2.95 20.80
N ASP A 50 -8.40 1.97 20.57
CA ASP A 50 -7.29 1.64 21.46
C ASP A 50 -5.95 2.29 21.06
N GLN A 51 -5.95 3.09 20.00
CA GLN A 51 -4.87 3.98 19.57
C GLN A 51 -3.62 3.24 19.10
N ASP A 52 -3.78 2.05 18.52
CA ASP A 52 -2.68 1.25 17.98
C ASP A 52 -2.63 1.20 16.45
N ALA A 53 -3.70 1.66 15.78
CA ALA A 53 -3.74 1.82 14.33
C ALA A 53 -4.22 3.20 13.86
N VAL A 54 -3.79 3.54 12.63
CA VAL A 54 -4.18 4.77 11.94
C VAL A 54 -4.72 4.42 10.55
N TRP A 55 -5.93 4.89 10.27
CA TRP A 55 -6.49 4.91 8.93
C TRP A 55 -6.26 6.26 8.27
N ALA A 56 -5.35 6.30 7.30
CA ALA A 56 -5.07 7.49 6.51
C ALA A 56 -5.93 7.55 5.24
N LYS A 57 -6.68 8.65 5.07
CA LYS A 57 -7.28 9.03 3.79
C LYS A 57 -6.31 9.91 3.04
N VAL A 58 -5.96 9.48 1.82
CA VAL A 58 -4.88 10.10 1.04
C VAL A 58 -5.28 10.31 -0.41
N THR A 59 -4.71 11.37 -0.99
CA THR A 59 -4.72 11.60 -2.43
C THR A 59 -3.40 11.09 -3.00
N VAL A 60 -3.47 10.20 -4.00
CA VAL A 60 -2.28 9.57 -4.60
C VAL A 60 -1.93 10.23 -5.92
N THR A 61 -0.72 10.78 -6.05
CA THR A 61 -0.22 11.26 -7.35
C THR A 61 0.07 10.07 -8.28
N GLY A 62 -0.21 10.21 -9.57
CA GLY A 62 0.00 9.15 -10.57
C GLY A 62 -0.91 7.92 -10.46
N GLY A 63 -1.86 7.92 -9.51
CA GLY A 63 -2.98 6.97 -9.48
C GLY A 63 -2.65 5.55 -8.97
N ALA A 64 -1.41 5.27 -8.57
CA ALA A 64 -1.01 3.94 -8.12
C ALA A 64 -0.30 3.91 -6.76
N SER A 65 -0.78 3.03 -5.87
CA SER A 65 -0.18 2.80 -4.56
C SER A 65 0.76 1.58 -4.55
N CYS A 66 0.50 0.59 -5.41
CA CYS A 66 1.24 -0.66 -5.42
C CYS A 66 2.43 -0.61 -6.39
N HIS A 67 3.60 -1.05 -5.94
CA HIS A 67 4.81 -1.06 -6.76
C HIS A 67 4.78 -2.13 -7.88
N VAL A 68 3.82 -3.06 -7.88
CA VAL A 68 3.65 -4.03 -8.98
C VAL A 68 2.78 -3.52 -10.14
N GLY A 69 2.36 -2.24 -10.10
CA GLY A 69 1.62 -1.59 -11.17
C GLY A 69 0.15 -1.26 -10.82
N TYR A 70 -0.44 -1.91 -9.83
CA TYR A 70 -1.87 -1.73 -9.53
C TYR A 70 -2.17 -0.49 -8.70
N ARG A 71 -3.41 0.02 -8.82
CA ARG A 71 -3.93 1.13 -8.02
C ARG A 71 -3.80 0.87 -6.53
N SER A 72 -4.15 -0.34 -6.08
CA SER A 72 -4.11 -0.77 -4.68
C SER A 72 -3.27 -2.05 -4.53
N CYS A 73 -2.58 -2.20 -3.39
CA CYS A 73 -1.96 -3.49 -3.05
C CYS A 73 -3.00 -4.60 -2.84
N PHE A 74 -4.24 -4.24 -2.50
CA PHE A 74 -5.35 -5.16 -2.26
C PHE A 74 -6.11 -5.48 -3.55
N TYR A 75 -5.37 -5.80 -4.62
CA TYR A 75 -5.96 -6.04 -5.95
C TYR A 75 -6.46 -7.47 -6.16
N ARG A 76 -6.29 -8.35 -5.16
CA ARG A 76 -6.74 -9.75 -5.13
C ARG A 76 -7.70 -9.95 -3.96
N LYS A 77 -8.83 -10.62 -4.20
CA LYS A 77 -9.88 -10.85 -3.19
C LYS A 77 -10.57 -12.21 -3.37
N ILE A 78 -10.96 -12.80 -2.25
CA ILE A 78 -11.81 -13.99 -2.21
C ILE A 78 -13.27 -13.53 -2.16
N ARG A 79 -14.11 -14.05 -3.06
CA ARG A 79 -15.56 -13.81 -2.99
C ARG A 79 -16.21 -14.96 -2.23
N LEU A 80 -16.81 -14.64 -1.09
CA LEU A 80 -17.60 -15.59 -0.33
C LEU A 80 -18.92 -15.81 -1.08
N ASN A 81 -19.14 -17.02 -1.61
CA ASN A 81 -20.47 -17.46 -2.00
C ASN A 81 -21.00 -18.43 -0.94
N GLN A 82 -22.32 -18.61 -0.86
CA GLN A 82 -22.97 -19.45 0.17
C GLN A 82 -22.59 -20.95 0.08
N ASN A 83 -21.77 -21.35 -0.89
CA ASN A 83 -21.41 -22.74 -1.19
C ASN A 83 -19.90 -23.03 -1.07
N LEU A 84 -19.18 -22.28 -0.24
CA LEU A 84 -17.77 -22.57 0.09
C LEU A 84 -17.68 -23.89 0.88
N LYS A 85 -17.59 -25.00 0.16
CA LYS A 85 -17.29 -26.31 0.75
C LYS A 85 -15.81 -26.38 1.09
N VAL A 86 -15.50 -26.88 2.29
CA VAL A 86 -14.16 -26.93 2.92
C VAL A 86 -13.06 -27.59 2.06
N ASN A 87 -13.41 -28.31 0.99
CA ASN A 87 -12.45 -29.00 0.10
C ASN A 87 -12.50 -28.57 -1.37
N LYS A 88 -13.08 -27.41 -1.69
CA LYS A 88 -13.04 -26.86 -3.06
C LYS A 88 -11.92 -25.82 -3.20
N LYS A 89 -11.26 -25.85 -4.36
CA LYS A 89 -10.28 -24.83 -4.75
C LYS A 89 -10.91 -23.45 -4.70
N ILE A 90 -10.37 -22.58 -3.84
CA ILE A 90 -10.77 -21.18 -3.76
C ILE A 90 -10.11 -20.43 -4.91
N MET A 91 -10.90 -19.74 -5.72
CA MET A 91 -10.38 -18.89 -6.79
C MET A 91 -10.27 -17.44 -6.30
N LEU A 92 -9.12 -16.81 -6.58
CA LEU A 92 -8.97 -15.37 -6.40
C LEU A 92 -9.68 -14.64 -7.53
N SER A 93 -10.37 -13.58 -7.17
CA SER A 93 -10.84 -12.56 -8.11
C SER A 93 -9.97 -11.32 -7.99
N PHE A 94 -9.82 -10.58 -9.08
CA PHE A 94 -9.00 -9.38 -9.14
C PHE A 94 -9.90 -8.14 -9.17
N SER A 95 -9.52 -7.06 -8.50
CA SER A 95 -10.29 -5.80 -8.52
C SER A 95 -10.06 -5.00 -9.79
N ASP A 96 -8.83 -5.04 -10.31
CA ASP A 96 -8.38 -4.26 -11.45
C ASP A 96 -7.97 -5.24 -12.56
N SER A 97 -8.42 -4.99 -13.78
CA SER A 97 -8.07 -5.80 -14.96
C SER A 97 -6.67 -5.48 -15.49
N GLU A 98 -6.19 -4.26 -15.25
CA GLU A 98 -4.96 -3.73 -15.84
C GLU A 98 -4.10 -3.01 -14.79
N LYS A 99 -2.80 -2.93 -15.08
CA LYS A 99 -1.86 -2.13 -14.29
C LYS A 99 -1.97 -0.67 -14.71
N VAL A 100 -1.84 0.22 -13.74
CA VAL A 100 -1.81 1.69 -13.93
C VAL A 100 -0.47 2.14 -14.54
N PHE A 101 0.61 1.40 -14.29
CA PHE A 101 1.93 1.67 -14.84
C PHE A 101 2.75 0.38 -14.98
N ASP A 102 3.83 0.44 -15.78
CA ASP A 102 4.78 -0.66 -15.90
C ASP A 102 5.85 -0.58 -14.79
N PRO A 103 5.89 -1.55 -13.86
CA PRO A 103 6.86 -1.53 -12.77
C PRO A 103 8.31 -1.73 -13.22
N GLU A 104 8.56 -2.41 -14.35
CA GLU A 104 9.93 -2.61 -14.83
C GLU A 104 10.54 -1.30 -15.35
N ILE A 105 9.70 -0.39 -15.84
CA ILE A 105 10.11 0.93 -16.28
C ILE A 105 10.26 1.87 -15.07
N VAL A 106 9.29 1.89 -14.16
CA VAL A 106 9.26 2.86 -13.04
C VAL A 106 10.23 2.50 -11.91
N TYR A 107 10.53 1.21 -11.71
CA TYR A 107 11.37 0.70 -10.63
C TYR A 107 12.62 -0.03 -11.16
N SER A 108 13.08 0.31 -12.37
CA SER A 108 14.16 -0.36 -13.10
C SER A 108 15.45 -0.56 -12.29
N GLU A 109 15.78 0.39 -11.41
CA GLU A 109 17.00 0.38 -10.58
C GLU A 109 16.81 -0.19 -9.17
N THR A 110 15.61 -0.70 -8.87
CA THR A 110 15.28 -1.21 -7.53
C THR A 110 14.86 -2.67 -7.58
N SER A 111 15.46 -3.49 -6.71
CA SER A 111 15.02 -4.88 -6.53
C SER A 111 13.56 -4.91 -6.09
N ASN A 112 12.71 -5.65 -6.80
CA ASN A 112 11.30 -5.80 -6.40
C ASN A 112 11.22 -6.55 -5.06
N PRO A 113 10.73 -5.91 -3.98
CA PRO A 113 10.69 -6.54 -2.67
C PRO A 113 9.54 -7.56 -2.55
N THR A 114 8.54 -7.54 -3.46
CA THR A 114 7.44 -8.51 -3.41
C THR A 114 7.89 -9.84 -3.96
N LYS A 115 7.89 -10.85 -3.08
CA LYS A 115 7.90 -12.26 -3.44
C LYS A 115 6.45 -12.71 -3.58
N LEU A 116 6.03 -13.06 -4.79
CA LEU A 116 4.69 -13.58 -5.09
C LEU A 116 4.60 -15.08 -4.81
#